data_AF-A0A8C0JCQ3-F1
#
_entry.id   AF-A0A8C0JCQ3-F1
#
_cell.length_a   1.000
_cell.length_b   1.000
_cell.length_c   1.000
_cell.angle_alpha   90.00
_cell.angle_beta   90.00
_cell.angle_gamma   90.00
#
_symmetry.space_group_name_H-M   'P 1'
#
loop_
_entity.id
_entity.type
_entity.pdbx_description
1 polymer ?
#
loop_
_entity_poly.entity_id
_entity_poly.type
_entity_poly.pdbx_seq_one_letter_code
_entity_poly.pdbx_strand_id
1 'polypeptide(L)'
;MPQEQYAHRSAMQSSEGPQVYKVGIYGWRKRCLYFFVLLLMILILVNLAMTIWILKVMNFTIDGMGNLRITEKGLKLEGDSEFLKPLYAKEIRSRPGNPLYFQSARNVTVNILNEKTKVLTRLVTGPQAVEAHSQKFEVKSLSGKLLFSADDNEVVVGAERLRVLGAEGTVFPKSIETPSVRADPFKELR
;
A
#
# COMPACT_ATOMS: atom_id res chain seq x y z
N MET A 1 66.92 -76.99 61.09
CA MET A 1 68.10 -76.20 60.66
C MET A 1 67.60 -74.83 60.22
N PRO A 2 68.31 -73.73 60.56
CA PRO A 2 67.68 -72.71 61.42
C PRO A 2 67.21 -71.39 60.78
N GLN A 3 66.66 -70.52 61.64
CA GLN A 3 66.31 -69.11 61.48
C GLN A 3 67.47 -68.22 60.97
N GLU A 4 67.17 -66.97 60.60
CA GLU A 4 67.88 -65.73 61.04
C GLU A 4 66.99 -64.47 60.86
N GLN A 5 67.15 -63.45 61.73
CA GLN A 5 66.22 -62.31 61.97
C GLN A 5 66.99 -61.07 62.53
N TYR A 6 66.57 -59.79 62.46
CA TYR A 6 65.33 -59.16 61.96
C TYR A 6 65.56 -58.25 60.71
N ALA A 7 65.86 -56.93 60.69
CA ALA A 7 65.90 -55.82 61.68
C ALA A 7 65.97 -54.44 60.92
N HIS A 8 65.52 -53.25 61.38
CA HIS A 8 64.66 -52.83 62.51
C HIS A 8 64.07 -51.38 62.32
N ARG A 9 62.76 -51.20 62.60
CA ARG A 9 61.96 -50.00 63.01
C ARG A 9 62.47 -48.56 62.72
N SER A 10 61.65 -47.82 61.95
CA SER A 10 61.38 -46.36 61.97
C SER A 10 60.28 -46.07 60.92
N ALA A 11 59.38 -45.07 60.98
CA ALA A 11 58.96 -44.10 62.00
C ALA A 11 57.48 -43.69 61.69
N MET A 12 56.97 -42.53 62.17
CA MET A 12 55.68 -41.93 61.74
C MET A 12 55.85 -40.42 61.49
N GLN A 13 55.19 -39.85 60.46
CA GLN A 13 54.49 -38.57 60.62
C GLN A 13 53.45 -38.30 59.51
N SER A 14 52.41 -37.55 59.88
CA SER A 14 51.23 -37.22 59.07
C SER A 14 51.44 -35.98 58.20
N SER A 15 50.87 -35.97 56.99
CA SER A 15 50.25 -34.74 56.47
C SER A 15 49.13 -35.03 55.48
N GLU A 16 47.94 -34.59 55.87
CA GLU A 16 46.79 -34.03 55.15
C GLU A 16 46.63 -34.22 53.61
N GLY A 17 45.37 -34.29 53.18
CA GLY A 17 44.98 -34.32 51.76
C GLY A 17 45.26 -33.00 51.02
N PRO A 18 44.85 -32.92 49.74
CA PRO A 18 43.41 -32.94 49.50
C PRO A 18 42.92 -34.25 48.89
N GLN A 19 41.84 -34.76 49.47
CA GLN A 19 40.95 -35.70 48.80
C GLN A 19 40.37 -34.99 47.57
N VAL A 20 41.02 -35.16 46.42
CA VAL A 20 40.46 -34.78 45.12
C VAL A 20 39.27 -35.71 44.90
N TYR A 21 38.09 -35.25 45.34
CA TYR A 21 36.81 -35.88 45.07
C TYR A 21 36.62 -35.94 43.55
N LYS A 22 37.11 -37.03 42.94
CA LYS A 22 36.69 -37.49 41.62
C LYS A 22 35.24 -37.94 41.74
N VAL A 23 34.33 -36.97 41.76
CA VAL A 23 32.89 -37.20 41.61
C VAL A 23 32.70 -37.88 40.25
N GLY A 24 32.56 -39.21 40.28
CA GLY A 24 32.64 -40.12 39.15
C GLY A 24 31.43 -40.06 38.22
N ILE A 25 31.13 -38.88 37.67
CA ILE A 25 30.01 -38.63 36.75
C ILE A 25 30.52 -37.93 35.48
N TYR A 26 31.77 -38.21 35.08
CA TYR A 26 32.55 -37.34 34.19
C TYR A 26 32.90 -37.93 32.81
N GLY A 27 32.22 -39.01 32.40
CA GLY A 27 32.37 -39.61 31.07
C GLY A 27 31.19 -39.31 30.14
N TRP A 28 30.05 -39.94 30.38
CA TRP A 28 28.90 -39.89 29.47
C TRP A 28 28.07 -38.61 29.56
N ARG A 29 27.75 -38.13 30.77
CA ARG A 29 26.91 -36.93 30.95
C ARG A 29 27.55 -35.68 30.33
N LYS A 30 28.88 -35.56 30.37
CA LYS A 30 29.61 -34.47 29.72
C LYS A 30 29.50 -34.53 28.19
N ARG A 31 29.69 -35.72 27.59
CA ARG A 31 29.49 -35.93 26.13
C ARG A 31 28.05 -35.66 25.69
N CYS A 32 27.08 -36.09 26.49
CA CYS A 32 25.66 -35.79 26.28
C CYS A 32 25.38 -34.28 26.33
N LEU A 33 25.98 -33.55 27.27
CA LEU A 33 25.86 -32.10 27.37
C LEU A 33 26.52 -31.40 26.18
N TYR A 34 27.72 -31.80 25.76
CA TYR A 34 28.35 -31.23 24.56
C TYR A 34 27.55 -31.52 23.29
N PHE A 35 26.96 -32.72 23.14
CA PHE A 35 26.07 -33.05 22.04
C PHE A 35 24.78 -32.21 22.07
N PHE A 36 24.19 -32.02 23.26
CA PHE A 36 23.01 -31.17 23.42
C PHE A 36 23.30 -29.70 23.11
N VAL A 37 24.43 -29.17 23.58
CA VAL A 37 24.88 -27.80 23.24
C VAL A 37 25.18 -27.66 21.75
N LEU A 38 25.80 -28.65 21.11
CA LEU A 38 26.02 -28.67 19.66
C LEU A 38 24.69 -28.67 18.88
N LEU A 39 23.74 -29.52 19.28
CA LEU A 39 22.41 -29.61 18.68
C LEU A 39 21.65 -28.29 18.86
N LEU A 40 21.72 -27.66 20.04
CA LEU A 40 21.11 -26.37 20.32
C LEU A 40 21.76 -25.24 19.49
N MET A 41 23.08 -25.27 19.30
CA MET A 41 23.80 -24.35 18.41
C MET A 41 23.37 -24.53 16.94
N ILE A 42 23.22 -25.77 16.47
CA ILE A 42 22.69 -26.07 15.13
C ILE A 42 21.24 -25.57 14.99
N LEU A 43 20.37 -25.77 15.98
CA LEU A 43 19.01 -25.23 15.96
C LEU A 43 18.99 -23.70 15.88
N ILE A 44 19.90 -23.01 16.59
CA ILE A 44 20.06 -21.55 16.49
C ILE A 44 20.49 -21.15 15.07
N LEU A 45 21.47 -21.84 14.47
CA LEU A 45 21.92 -21.55 13.10
C LEU A 45 20.82 -21.78 12.07
N VAL A 46 20.04 -22.87 12.19
CA VAL A 46 18.90 -23.16 11.30
C VAL A 46 17.81 -22.10 11.46
N ASN A 47 17.46 -21.72 12.70
CA ASN A 47 16.47 -20.67 12.95
C ASN A 47 16.93 -19.29 12.42
N LEU A 48 18.22 -18.97 12.55
CA LEU A 48 18.80 -17.75 12.00
C LEU A 48 18.76 -17.76 10.46
N ALA A 49 19.17 -18.87 9.83
CA ALA A 49 19.12 -19.04 8.38
C ALA A 49 17.69 -18.95 7.82
N MET A 50 16.72 -19.60 8.49
CA MET A 50 15.30 -19.50 8.17
C MET A 50 14.79 -18.06 8.30
N THR A 51 15.19 -17.33 9.35
CA THR A 51 14.82 -15.93 9.55
C THR A 51 15.36 -15.04 8.43
N ILE A 52 16.65 -15.18 8.08
CA ILE A 52 17.28 -14.44 6.98
C ILE A 52 16.62 -14.78 5.63
N TRP A 53 16.26 -16.05 5.42
CA TRP A 53 15.58 -16.49 4.21
C TRP A 53 14.17 -15.89 4.09
N ILE A 54 13.38 -15.89 5.17
CA ILE A 54 12.06 -15.26 5.21
C ILE A 54 12.18 -13.75 4.93
N LEU A 55 13.12 -13.05 5.56
CA LEU A 55 13.35 -11.62 5.31
C LEU A 55 13.68 -11.34 3.83
N LYS A 56 14.52 -12.18 3.22
CA LYS A 56 14.86 -12.09 1.79
C LYS A 56 13.66 -12.37 0.88
N VAL A 57 12.89 -13.43 1.13
CA VAL A 57 11.73 -13.83 0.31
C VAL A 57 10.60 -12.80 0.39
N MET A 58 10.35 -12.24 1.57
CA MET A 58 9.39 -11.16 1.80
C MET A 58 9.85 -9.80 1.23
N ASN A 59 11.05 -9.73 0.63
CA ASN A 59 11.68 -8.52 0.11
C ASN A 59 11.68 -7.39 1.16
N PHE A 60 12.03 -7.73 2.41
CA PHE A 60 12.28 -6.73 3.45
C PHE A 60 13.62 -6.06 3.17
N THR A 61 13.55 -4.79 2.82
CA THR A 61 14.71 -3.90 2.71
C THR A 61 14.74 -2.98 3.93
N ILE A 62 15.85 -2.27 4.13
CA ILE A 62 15.96 -1.22 5.16
C ILE A 62 14.90 -0.12 4.93
N ASP A 63 14.44 0.05 3.69
CA ASP A 63 13.50 1.09 3.28
C ASP A 63 12.01 0.69 3.32
N GLY A 64 11.68 -0.60 3.52
CA GLY A 64 10.29 -1.07 3.51
C GLY A 64 10.08 -2.55 3.19
N MET A 65 8.79 -2.92 3.06
CA MET A 65 8.33 -4.28 2.76
C MET A 65 7.82 -4.34 1.32
N GLY A 66 8.59 -4.99 0.43
CA GLY A 66 8.27 -5.05 -1.00
C GLY A 66 8.09 -3.67 -1.62
N ASN A 67 7.02 -3.49 -2.39
CA ASN A 67 6.72 -2.23 -3.10
C ASN A 67 6.11 -1.14 -2.19
N LEU A 68 5.89 -1.42 -0.89
CA LEU A 68 5.35 -0.46 0.08
C LEU A 68 6.47 0.04 1.01
N ARG A 69 6.84 1.33 0.85
CA ARG A 69 7.77 2.04 1.72
C ARG A 69 7.02 2.92 2.71
N ILE A 70 7.44 2.88 3.98
CA ILE A 70 6.93 3.76 5.03
C ILE A 70 7.90 4.93 5.15
N THR A 71 7.40 6.16 5.00
CA THR A 71 8.19 7.39 5.11
C THR A 71 7.57 8.32 6.14
N GLU A 72 8.33 9.30 6.64
CA GLU A 72 7.83 10.33 7.58
C GLU A 72 6.60 11.09 7.03
N LYS A 73 6.45 11.17 5.71
CA LYS A 73 5.35 11.83 5.02
C LYS A 73 4.13 10.93 4.78
N GLY A 74 4.23 9.64 5.11
CA GLY A 74 3.20 8.63 4.89
C GLY A 74 3.67 7.44 4.06
N LEU A 75 2.71 6.72 3.48
CA LEU A 75 2.94 5.52 2.70
C LEU A 75 3.29 5.87 1.24
N LYS A 76 4.36 5.27 0.72
CA LYS A 76 4.81 5.41 -0.67
C LYS A 76 4.79 4.05 -1.35
N LEU A 77 4.08 3.97 -2.48
CA LEU A 77 4.02 2.79 -3.33
C LEU A 77 5.04 2.92 -4.48
N GLU A 78 5.88 1.92 -4.67
CA GLU A 78 6.91 1.86 -5.71
C GLU A 78 6.82 0.54 -6.48
N GLY A 79 5.99 0.53 -7.53
CA GLY A 79 5.73 -0.64 -8.36
C GLY A 79 4.28 -1.10 -8.24
N ASP A 80 3.96 -2.22 -8.88
CA ASP A 80 2.61 -2.79 -8.86
C ASP A 80 2.28 -3.32 -7.47
N SER A 81 1.04 -3.15 -7.01
CA SER A 81 0.61 -3.56 -5.68
C SER A 81 -0.89 -3.75 -5.64
N GLU A 82 -1.33 -4.81 -4.98
CA GLU A 82 -2.73 -5.17 -4.85
C GLU A 82 -3.21 -4.98 -3.40
N PHE A 83 -4.46 -4.55 -3.25
CA PHE A 83 -5.06 -4.29 -1.94
C PHE A 83 -6.32 -5.16 -1.77
N LEU A 84 -6.28 -6.08 -0.80
CA LEU A 84 -7.39 -6.99 -0.49
C LEU A 84 -8.61 -6.29 0.13
N LYS A 85 -8.47 -5.03 0.57
CA LYS A 85 -9.48 -4.23 1.26
C LYS A 85 -9.44 -2.78 0.78
N PRO A 86 -10.55 -2.01 0.94
CA PRO A 86 -10.55 -0.59 0.61
C PRO A 86 -9.46 0.19 1.34
N LEU A 87 -8.81 1.11 0.63
CA LEU A 87 -7.86 2.05 1.21
C LEU A 87 -8.55 3.32 1.66
N TYR A 88 -8.20 3.77 2.86
CA TYR A 88 -8.63 5.06 3.40
C TYR A 88 -7.39 5.94 3.58
N ALA A 89 -7.33 7.04 2.83
CA ALA A 89 -6.23 8.00 2.87
C ALA A 89 -6.79 9.42 2.90
N LYS A 90 -6.14 10.31 3.66
CA LYS A 90 -6.47 11.74 3.69
C LYS A 90 -6.12 12.45 2.38
N GLU A 91 -5.06 12.02 1.73
CA GLU A 91 -4.53 12.57 0.48
C GLU A 91 -3.94 11.42 -0.35
N ILE A 92 -4.19 11.43 -1.66
CA ILE A 92 -3.59 10.51 -2.63
C ILE A 92 -2.89 11.36 -3.67
N ARG A 93 -1.59 11.11 -3.91
CA ARG A 93 -0.75 11.88 -4.83
C ARG A 93 0.01 10.97 -5.78
N SER A 94 0.13 11.41 -7.02
CA SER A 94 1.12 10.91 -7.98
C SER A 94 2.53 11.41 -7.62
N ARG A 95 3.54 10.86 -8.31
CA ARG A 95 4.92 11.37 -8.27
C ARG A 95 4.96 12.84 -8.74
N PRO A 96 5.86 13.70 -8.22
CA PRO A 96 6.03 15.07 -8.71
C PRO A 96 6.17 15.13 -10.23
N GLY A 97 5.51 16.10 -10.86
CA GLY A 97 5.50 16.27 -12.32
C GLY A 97 4.69 15.23 -13.11
N ASN A 98 4.07 14.25 -12.46
CA ASN A 98 3.26 13.21 -13.11
C ASN A 98 1.77 13.38 -12.72
N PRO A 99 0.81 13.17 -13.63
CA PRO A 99 -0.61 13.11 -13.27
C PRO A 99 -0.97 11.85 -12.48
N LEU A 100 -2.12 11.87 -11.80
CA LEU A 100 -2.70 10.72 -11.12
C LEU A 100 -3.74 10.07 -12.05
N TYR A 101 -3.52 8.81 -12.38
CA TYR A 101 -4.41 8.03 -13.25
C TYR A 101 -5.29 7.09 -12.43
N PHE A 102 -6.56 6.98 -12.82
CA PHE A 102 -7.49 5.96 -12.35
C PHE A 102 -7.99 5.18 -13.56
N GLN A 103 -7.65 3.89 -13.65
CA GLN A 103 -8.07 3.01 -14.73
C GLN A 103 -8.89 1.86 -14.13
N SER A 104 -9.98 1.49 -14.80
CA SER A 104 -10.90 0.45 -14.35
C SER A 104 -11.59 -0.19 -15.55
N ALA A 105 -11.83 -1.50 -15.49
CA ALA A 105 -12.65 -2.22 -16.46
C ALA A 105 -14.17 -2.03 -16.22
N ARG A 106 -14.54 -1.31 -15.15
CA ARG A 106 -15.92 -0.99 -14.74
C ARG A 106 -16.03 0.50 -14.41
N ASN A 107 -17.25 0.99 -14.19
CA ASN A 107 -17.52 2.39 -13.89
C ASN A 107 -16.64 2.93 -12.74
N VAL A 108 -16.05 4.10 -12.94
CA VAL A 108 -15.34 4.85 -11.89
C VAL A 108 -16.31 5.84 -11.28
N THR A 109 -16.51 5.79 -9.96
CA THR A 109 -17.43 6.68 -9.25
C THR A 109 -16.70 7.51 -8.19
N VAL A 110 -16.75 8.83 -8.33
CA VAL A 110 -16.27 9.79 -7.32
C VAL A 110 -17.48 10.31 -6.55
N ASN A 111 -17.53 10.06 -5.24
CA ASN A 111 -18.56 10.60 -4.35
C ASN A 111 -17.94 11.63 -3.41
N ILE A 112 -18.54 12.81 -3.29
CA ILE A 112 -18.25 13.80 -2.25
C ILE A 112 -19.31 13.64 -1.16
N LEU A 113 -18.85 13.47 0.08
CA LEU A 113 -19.68 13.20 1.26
C LEU A 113 -19.76 14.45 2.16
N ASN A 114 -20.86 14.64 2.87
CA ASN A 114 -20.93 15.60 3.97
C ASN A 114 -20.44 14.99 5.30
N GLU A 115 -20.38 15.82 6.35
CA GLU A 115 -20.02 15.42 7.72
C GLU A 115 -20.87 14.28 8.28
N LYS A 116 -22.11 14.12 7.80
CA LYS A 116 -23.06 13.06 8.18
C LYS A 116 -22.96 11.84 7.25
N THR A 117 -21.88 11.71 6.47
CA THR A 117 -21.60 10.63 5.50
C THR A 117 -22.65 10.47 4.39
N LYS A 118 -23.48 11.48 4.12
CA LYS A 118 -24.41 11.49 2.98
C LYS A 118 -23.69 12.02 1.74
N VAL A 119 -23.94 11.39 0.59
CA VAL A 119 -23.42 11.85 -0.72
C VAL A 119 -24.08 13.18 -1.08
N LEU A 120 -23.27 14.21 -1.33
CA LEU A 120 -23.69 15.52 -1.83
C LEU A 120 -23.56 15.59 -3.36
N THR A 121 -22.42 15.14 -3.88
CA THR A 121 -22.10 15.15 -5.31
C THR A 121 -21.58 13.78 -5.72
N ARG A 122 -21.98 13.33 -6.90
CA ARG A 122 -21.49 12.10 -7.52
C ARG A 122 -21.11 12.35 -8.98
N LEU A 123 -19.94 11.89 -9.37
CA LEU A 123 -19.51 11.79 -10.76
C LEU A 123 -19.29 10.31 -11.09
N VAL A 124 -19.99 9.78 -12.09
CA VAL A 124 -19.85 8.40 -12.57
C VAL A 124 -19.30 8.46 -14.00
N THR A 125 -18.16 7.84 -14.23
CA THR A 125 -17.63 7.58 -15.59
C THR A 125 -17.89 6.12 -15.91
N GLY A 126 -18.88 5.86 -16.77
CA GLY A 126 -19.20 4.53 -17.29
C GLY A 126 -18.70 4.33 -18.72
N PRO A 127 -18.90 3.13 -19.31
CA PRO A 127 -18.48 2.83 -20.68
C PRO A 127 -19.34 3.52 -21.77
N GLN A 128 -20.54 4.00 -21.42
CA GLN A 128 -21.48 4.63 -22.35
C GLN A 128 -21.63 6.14 -22.14
N ALA A 129 -21.53 6.61 -20.88
CA ALA A 129 -21.81 8.00 -20.51
C ALA A 129 -20.99 8.42 -19.29
N VAL A 130 -20.88 9.75 -19.12
CA VAL A 130 -20.42 10.39 -17.89
C VAL A 130 -21.63 11.06 -17.24
N GLU A 131 -21.99 10.62 -16.04
CA GLU A 131 -23.16 11.12 -15.29
C GLU A 131 -22.67 11.96 -14.11
N ALA A 132 -23.21 13.18 -13.99
CA ALA A 132 -22.91 14.09 -12.88
C ALA A 132 -24.20 14.40 -12.12
N HIS A 133 -24.21 14.09 -10.82
CA HIS A 133 -25.28 14.45 -9.89
C HIS A 133 -24.70 15.49 -8.92
N SER A 134 -25.07 16.74 -9.10
CA SER A 134 -24.62 17.89 -8.29
C SER A 134 -25.64 19.02 -8.38
N GLN A 135 -25.64 19.93 -7.39
CA GLN A 135 -26.44 21.16 -7.44
C GLN A 135 -25.99 22.12 -8.55
N LYS A 136 -24.72 22.05 -8.93
CA LYS A 136 -24.14 22.81 -10.05
C LYS A 136 -23.05 22.00 -10.73
N PHE A 137 -23.02 22.05 -12.06
CA PHE A 137 -21.96 21.47 -12.88
C PHE A 137 -21.43 22.51 -13.86
N GLU A 138 -20.12 22.75 -13.88
CA GLU A 138 -19.47 23.75 -14.74
C GLU A 138 -18.32 23.10 -15.54
N VAL A 139 -18.25 23.41 -16.83
CA VAL A 139 -17.12 23.10 -17.72
C VAL A 139 -16.48 24.42 -18.13
N LYS A 140 -15.18 24.56 -17.88
CA LYS A 140 -14.37 25.74 -18.22
C LYS A 140 -13.23 25.36 -19.15
N SER A 141 -12.85 26.30 -20.02
CA SER A 141 -11.63 26.24 -20.80
C SER A 141 -10.39 26.33 -19.90
N LEU A 142 -9.22 25.95 -20.42
CA LEU A 142 -7.92 26.12 -19.75
C LEU A 142 -7.63 27.59 -19.38
N SER A 143 -8.24 28.55 -20.09
CA SER A 143 -8.18 29.99 -19.79
C SER A 143 -9.21 30.46 -18.75
N GLY A 144 -10.00 29.56 -18.15
CA GLY A 144 -11.05 29.88 -17.17
C GLY A 144 -12.40 30.31 -17.77
N LYS A 145 -12.48 30.56 -19.09
CA LYS A 145 -13.74 30.88 -19.79
C LYS A 145 -14.78 29.77 -19.59
N LEU A 146 -15.99 30.13 -19.16
CA LEU A 146 -17.12 29.19 -19.03
C LEU A 146 -17.55 28.69 -20.42
N LEU A 147 -17.66 27.38 -20.58
CA LEU A 147 -18.12 26.72 -21.81
C LEU A 147 -19.53 26.13 -21.63
N PHE A 148 -19.80 25.57 -20.45
CA PHE A 148 -21.10 25.01 -20.07
C PHE A 148 -21.32 25.19 -18.56
N SER A 149 -22.53 25.53 -18.15
CA SER A 149 -23.01 25.45 -16.76
C SER A 149 -24.41 24.87 -16.73
N ALA A 150 -24.72 24.06 -15.73
CA ALA A 150 -26.08 23.63 -15.42
C ALA A 150 -26.30 23.62 -13.90
N ASP A 151 -27.43 24.18 -13.47
CA ASP A 151 -27.99 24.07 -12.12
C ASP A 151 -29.52 24.00 -12.18
N ASP A 152 -30.19 24.02 -11.03
CA ASP A 152 -31.65 23.90 -10.92
C ASP A 152 -32.42 25.08 -11.56
N ASN A 153 -31.76 26.22 -11.84
CA ASN A 153 -32.40 27.42 -12.39
C ASN A 153 -32.15 27.58 -13.90
N GLU A 154 -30.92 27.37 -14.36
CA GLU A 154 -30.54 27.60 -15.75
C GLU A 154 -29.46 26.65 -16.30
N VAL A 155 -29.41 26.57 -17.64
CA VAL A 155 -28.33 25.92 -18.39
C VAL A 155 -27.71 26.96 -19.33
N VAL A 156 -26.44 27.26 -19.11
CA VAL A 156 -25.70 28.30 -19.84
C VAL A 156 -24.67 27.65 -20.76
N VAL A 157 -24.71 27.98 -22.06
CA VAL A 157 -23.74 27.51 -23.05
C VAL A 157 -22.87 28.67 -23.52
N GLY A 158 -21.64 28.74 -23.04
CA GLY A 158 -20.66 29.81 -23.31
C GLY A 158 -19.75 29.56 -24.53
N ALA A 159 -20.06 28.56 -25.34
CA ALA A 159 -19.31 28.22 -26.54
C ALA A 159 -19.51 29.27 -27.66
N GLU A 160 -18.44 29.63 -28.37
CA GLU A 160 -18.47 30.62 -29.46
C GLU A 160 -19.31 30.19 -30.67
N ARG A 161 -19.52 28.88 -30.83
CA ARG A 161 -20.36 28.32 -31.88
C ARG A 161 -21.11 27.09 -31.36
N LEU A 162 -22.35 27.30 -30.93
CA LEU A 162 -23.30 26.22 -30.74
C LEU A 162 -23.85 25.75 -32.10
N ARG A 163 -23.87 24.44 -32.33
CA ARG A 163 -24.59 23.82 -33.46
C ARG A 163 -25.63 22.87 -32.88
N VAL A 164 -26.89 23.08 -33.18
CA VAL A 164 -27.97 22.13 -32.83
C VAL A 164 -28.23 21.27 -34.06
N LEU A 165 -28.01 19.97 -33.92
CA LEU A 165 -28.20 18.99 -35.00
C LEU A 165 -29.38 18.09 -34.65
N GLY A 166 -30.48 18.24 -35.39
CA GLY A 166 -31.62 17.34 -35.37
C GLY A 166 -32.04 17.02 -36.80
N ALA A 167 -32.51 15.80 -37.04
CA ALA A 167 -32.89 15.34 -38.39
C ALA A 167 -33.97 16.22 -39.04
N GLU A 168 -34.90 16.72 -38.22
CA GLU A 168 -36.00 17.64 -38.59
C GLU A 168 -35.74 19.08 -38.08
N GLY A 169 -34.49 19.44 -37.82
CA GLY A 169 -34.13 20.70 -37.15
C GLY A 169 -34.36 20.68 -35.63
N THR A 170 -34.66 21.84 -35.05
CA THR A 170 -34.90 22.01 -33.60
C THR A 170 -36.08 22.96 -33.36
N VAL A 171 -37.02 22.54 -32.52
CA VAL A 171 -38.19 23.35 -32.13
C VAL A 171 -37.95 23.94 -30.75
N PHE A 172 -38.00 25.27 -30.66
CA PHE A 172 -37.95 25.98 -29.39
C PHE A 172 -39.38 26.36 -28.97
N PRO A 173 -39.93 25.82 -27.86
CA PRO A 173 -41.32 26.03 -27.47
C PRO A 173 -41.59 27.41 -26.84
N LYS A 174 -40.55 28.23 -26.68
CA LYS A 174 -40.59 29.60 -26.16
C LYS A 174 -39.82 30.52 -27.09
N SER A 175 -40.08 31.82 -27.00
CA SER A 175 -39.37 32.86 -27.75
C SER A 175 -37.86 32.74 -27.60
N ILE A 176 -37.15 32.88 -28.70
CA ILE A 176 -35.69 33.03 -28.75
C ILE A 176 -35.39 34.49 -29.03
N GLU A 177 -34.49 35.09 -28.25
CA GLU A 177 -33.90 36.39 -28.58
C GLU A 177 -32.52 36.18 -29.22
N THR A 178 -32.27 36.84 -30.34
CA THR A 178 -30.97 36.81 -31.03
C THR A 178 -30.74 38.11 -31.80
N PRO A 179 -29.53 38.69 -31.79
CA PRO A 179 -29.23 39.93 -32.51
C PRO A 179 -29.21 39.76 -34.04
N SER A 180 -29.11 38.53 -34.56
CA SER A 180 -29.14 38.27 -36.00
C SER A 180 -29.58 36.84 -36.31
N VAL A 181 -30.39 36.68 -37.35
CA VAL A 181 -30.76 35.39 -37.94
C VAL A 181 -30.29 35.41 -39.40
N ARG A 182 -29.62 34.34 -39.85
CA ARG A 182 -29.11 34.20 -41.22
C ARG A 182 -29.25 32.75 -41.67
N ALA A 183 -29.74 32.54 -42.88
CA ALA A 183 -29.73 31.24 -43.55
C ALA A 183 -28.35 30.94 -44.16
N ASP A 184 -28.14 29.71 -44.62
CA ASP A 184 -27.00 29.39 -45.49
C ASP A 184 -27.06 30.24 -46.79
N PRO A 185 -25.91 30.49 -47.44
CA PRO A 185 -25.89 31.09 -48.77
C PRO A 185 -26.84 30.36 -49.73
N PHE A 186 -27.62 31.13 -50.50
CA PHE A 186 -28.62 30.65 -51.46
C PHE A 186 -29.82 29.89 -50.86
N LYS A 187 -30.04 29.95 -49.53
CA LYS A 187 -31.28 29.49 -48.89
C LYS A 187 -32.06 30.67 -48.31
N GLU A 188 -33.39 30.59 -48.35
CA GLU A 188 -34.27 31.52 -47.66
C GLU A 188 -34.38 31.18 -46.17
N LEU A 189 -34.70 32.19 -45.34
CA LEU A 189 -35.16 31.97 -43.98
C LEU A 189 -36.63 31.52 -44.01
N ARG A 190 -36.92 30.39 -43.37
CA ARG A 190 -38.26 29.82 -43.18
C ARG A 190 -38.49 29.55 -41.69
#